data_AF-A0A957UJG1-F1
#
_entry.id   AF-A0A957UJG1-F1
#
_cell.length_a   1.000
_cell.length_b   1.000
_cell.length_c   1.000
_cell.angle_alpha   90.00
_cell.angle_beta   90.00
_cell.angle_gamma   90.00
#
_symmetry.space_group_name_H-M   'P 1'
#
loop_
_entity.id
_entity.type
_entity.pdbx_description
1 polymer ?
#
loop_
_entity_poly.entity_id
_entity_poly.type
_entity_poly.pdbx_seq_one_letter_code
_entity_poly.pdbx_strand_id
1 'polypeptide(L)' 'IRTIVMQGKTCYLQAGGGIVADSEPTYEYNECFNKAKALSLAVEYAEQGL' A
#
# COMPACT_ATOMS: atom_id res chain seq x y z
N ILE A 1 -3.51 3.55 7.82
CA ILE A 1 -3.81 4.68 6.91
C ILE A 1 -3.54 4.26 5.46
N ARG A 2 -4.19 4.88 4.47
CA ARG A 2 -3.98 4.61 3.04
C ARG A 2 -3.82 5.95 2.33
N THR A 3 -2.57 6.39 2.21
CA THR A 3 -2.24 7.73 1.69
C THR A 3 -1.21 7.57 0.59
N ILE A 4 -1.39 8.34 -0.47
CA ILE A 4 -0.43 8.48 -1.57
C ILE A 4 0.20 9.86 -1.42
N VAL A 5 1.53 9.94 -1.43
CA VAL A 5 2.25 11.21 -1.54
C VAL A 5 2.85 11.29 -2.93
N MET A 6 2.48 12.33 -3.69
CA MET A 6 3.01 12.54 -5.04
C MET A 6 4.08 13.63 -5.02
N GLN A 7 5.23 13.34 -5.62
CA GLN A 7 6.31 14.31 -5.84
C GLN A 7 6.69 14.29 -7.31
N GLY A 8 6.29 15.33 -8.04
CA GLY A 8 6.45 15.38 -9.50
C GLY A 8 5.69 14.22 -10.16
N LYS A 9 6.42 13.33 -10.83
CA LYS A 9 5.87 12.14 -11.50
C LYS A 9 6.00 10.85 -10.68
N THR A 10 6.44 10.95 -9.43
CA THR A 10 6.64 9.79 -8.55
C THR A 10 5.56 9.73 -7.49
N CYS A 11 4.90 8.57 -7.37
CA CYS A 11 3.95 8.28 -6.31
C CYS A 11 4.61 7.41 -5.24
N TYR A 12 4.59 7.88 -4.00
CA TYR A 12 5.04 7.14 -2.82
C TYR A 12 3.83 6.54 -2.11
N LEU A 13 3.87 5.22 -1.93
CA LEU A 13 2.86 4.43 -1.25
C LEU A 13 3.46 3.89 0.05
N GLN A 14 2.82 4.20 1.18
CA GLN A 14 3.22 3.66 2.48
C GLN A 14 2.09 2.80 3.04
N ALA A 15 2.45 1.58 3.45
CA ALA A 15 1.58 0.68 4.20
C ALA A 15 2.33 0.09 5.39
N GLY A 16 1.57 -0.31 6.41
CA GLY A 16 2.07 -0.90 7.63
C GLY A 16 1.01 -1.74 8.34
N GLY A 17 1.44 -2.51 9.32
CA GLY A 17 0.65 -3.40 10.16
C GLY A 17 1.04 -3.20 11.62
N GLY A 18 0.14 -3.56 12.52
CA GLY A 18 0.43 -3.54 13.96
C GLY A 18 1.00 -4.89 14.36
N ILE A 19 2.22 -4.92 14.87
CA ILE A 19 2.85 -6.17 15.34
C ILE A 19 2.43 -6.43 16.78
N VAL A 20 1.96 -7.64 17.04
CA VAL A 20 1.63 -8.17 18.37
C VAL A 20 2.51 -9.38 18.70
N ALA A 21 2.41 -9.91 19.92
CA ALA A 21 3.32 -10.95 20.41
C ALA A 21 3.25 -12.26 19.61
N ASP A 22 2.11 -12.54 18.99
CA ASP A 22 1.78 -13.72 18.19
C ASP A 22 1.77 -13.43 16.67
N SER A 23 2.22 -12.24 16.24
CA SER A 23 2.31 -11.91 14.82
C SER A 23 3.30 -12.80 14.08
N GLU A 24 2.86 -13.33 12.94
CA GLU A 24 3.69 -14.10 12.02
C GLU A 24 4.27 -13.18 10.93
N PRO A 25 5.60 -13.09 10.75
CA PRO A 25 6.22 -12.13 9.83
C PRO A 25 5.68 -12.20 8.39
N THR A 26 5.44 -13.41 7.88
CA THR A 26 4.89 -13.62 6.55
C THR A 26 3.46 -13.10 6.43
N TYR A 27 2.65 -13.26 7.48
CA TYR A 27 1.27 -12.79 7.48
C TYR A 27 1.21 -11.26 7.50
N GLU A 28 1.98 -10.63 8.39
CA GLU A 28 2.06 -9.17 8.52
C GLU A 28 2.59 -8.50 7.26
N TYR A 29 3.59 -9.12 6.61
CA TYR A 29 4.08 -8.66 5.31
C TYR A 29 2.98 -8.69 4.26
N ASN A 30 2.25 -9.80 4.15
CA ASN A 30 1.15 -9.93 3.19
C ASN A 30 0.02 -8.92 3.47
N GLU A 31 -0.30 -8.66 4.74
CA GLU A 31 -1.25 -7.63 5.12
C GLU A 31 -0.80 -6.24 4.66
N CYS A 32 0.46 -5.87 4.94
CA CYS A 32 1.04 -4.59 4.51
C CYS A 32 1.03 -4.48 2.98
N PHE A 33 1.45 -5.52 2.29
CA PHE A 33 1.46 -5.58 0.83
C PHE A 33 0.05 -5.42 0.25
N ASN A 34 -0.94 -6.13 0.78
CA ASN A 34 -2.32 -6.04 0.32
C ASN A 34 -2.91 -4.63 0.54
N LYS A 35 -2.57 -3.97 1.66
CA LYS A 35 -2.96 -2.57 1.90
C LYS A 35 -2.35 -1.62 0.87
N ALA A 36 -1.08 -1.79 0.50
CA ALA A 36 -0.42 -0.98 -0.53
C ALA A 36 -0.94 -1.28 -1.94
N LYS A 37 -1.22 -2.56 -2.25
CA LYS A 37 -1.72 -3.01 -3.56
C LYS A 37 -3.00 -2.31 -3.96
N ALA A 38 -3.92 -2.09 -3.02
CA ALA A 38 -5.16 -1.36 -3.30
C ALA A 38 -4.90 0.07 -3.83
N LEU A 39 -3.90 0.77 -3.26
CA LEU A 39 -3.52 2.11 -3.73
C LEU A 39 -2.80 2.06 -5.08
N SER A 40 -1.96 1.05 -5.31
CA SER A 40 -1.29 0.85 -6.60
C SER A 40 -2.29 0.66 -7.73
N LEU A 41 -3.33 -0.17 -7.53
CA LEU A 41 -4.38 -0.37 -8.52
C LEU A 41 -5.19 0.90 -8.80
N ALA A 42 -5.43 1.72 -7.77
CA ALA A 42 -6.12 3.00 -7.94
C ALA A 42 -5.33 3.97 -8.83
N VAL A 43 -4.00 4.01 -8.68
CA VAL A 43 -3.12 4.80 -9.56
C VAL A 43 -3.17 4.25 -10.98
N GLU A 44 -3.07 2.93 -11.15
CA GLU A 44 -3.12 2.29 -12.47
C GLU A 44 -4.44 2.60 -13.21
N TYR A 45 -5.58 2.52 -12.53
CA TYR A 45 -6.87 2.86 -13.14
C TYR A 45 -6.97 4.35 -13.51
N ALA A 46 -6.47 5.24 -12.67
CA ALA A 46 -6.43 6.67 -12.97
C ALA A 46 -5.54 6.98 -14.18
N GLU A 47 -4.41 6.27 -14.35
CA GLU A 47 -3.55 6.39 -15.54
C GLU A 47 -4.22 5.88 -16.82
N GLN A 48 -5.09 4.87 -16.70
CA GLN A 48 -5.87 4.31 -17.82
C GLN A 48 -7.09 5.16 -18.19
N GLY A 49 -7.36 6.25 -17.47
CA GLY A 49 -8.43 7.20 -17.78
C GLY A 49 -9.82 6.81 -17.26
N LEU A 50 -9.87 6.01 -16.20
CA LEU A 50 -11.08 5.77 -15.38
C LEU A 50 -11.22 6.79 -14.25
#